data_AF-K4K0H7-F1
#
_entry.id   AF-K4K0H7-F1
#
_cell.length_a   1.000
_cell.length_b   1.000
_cell.length_c   1.000
_cell.angle_alpha   90.00
_cell.angle_beta   90.00
_cell.angle_gamma   90.00
#
_symmetry.space_group_name_H-M   'P 1'
#
loop_
_entity.id
_entity.type
_entity.pdbx_description
1 polymer ?
#
loop_
_entity_poly.entity_id
_entity_poly.type
_entity_poly.pdbx_seq_one_letter_code
_entity_poly.pdbx_strand_id
1 'polypeptide(L)'
;GPGCPVCVTDVAAIDHAMDLAHRPNVLLASFGDMLRVPGSRGSLLTARANGANVLMVYSPLDAVRYAESHPSEHVVFFAVGI
;
A
#
# COMPACT_ATOMS: atom_id res chain seq x y z
N GLY A 1 -20.58 12.11 -9.91
CA GLY A 1 -19.16 11.70 -10.04
C GLY A 1 -18.94 10.46 -9.22
N PRO A 2 -17.92 9.63 -9.51
CA PRO A 2 -17.70 8.42 -8.73
C PRO A 2 -17.31 8.83 -7.31
N GLY A 3 -18.18 8.51 -6.36
CA GLY A 3 -18.24 9.13 -5.03
C GLY A 3 -17.22 8.64 -3.99
N CYS A 4 -16.14 7.99 -4.41
CA CYS A 4 -15.04 7.60 -3.51
C CYS A 4 -13.81 7.17 -4.33
N PRO A 5 -12.64 7.86 -4.22
CA PRO A 5 -11.44 7.53 -5.00
C PRO A 5 -10.93 6.12 -4.74
N VAL A 6 -11.09 5.64 -3.50
CA VAL A 6 -10.77 4.26 -3.08
C VAL A 6 -11.58 3.24 -3.89
N CYS A 7 -12.90 3.47 -4.01
CA CYS A 7 -13.83 2.55 -4.68
C CYS A 7 -13.64 2.45 -6.20
N VAL A 8 -12.89 3.37 -6.82
CA VAL A 8 -12.62 3.38 -8.26
C VAL A 8 -11.17 3.07 -8.60
N THR A 9 -10.37 2.64 -7.62
CA THR A 9 -9.00 2.20 -7.86
C THR A 9 -9.01 0.97 -8.76
N ASP A 10 -8.17 0.97 -9.79
CA ASP A 10 -8.04 -0.17 -10.69
C ASP A 10 -7.52 -1.40 -9.92
N VAL A 11 -8.16 -2.55 -10.13
CA VAL A 11 -7.74 -3.85 -9.60
C VAL A 11 -6.28 -4.14 -9.94
N ALA A 12 -5.84 -3.80 -11.15
CA ALA A 12 -4.46 -3.96 -11.58
C ALA A 12 -3.50 -3.14 -10.71
N ALA A 13 -3.88 -1.94 -10.27
CA ALA A 13 -3.04 -1.14 -9.39
C ALA A 13 -2.87 -1.79 -8.00
N ILE A 14 -3.94 -2.38 -7.45
CA ILE A 14 -3.88 -3.14 -6.20
C ILE A 14 -2.97 -4.36 -6.35
N ASP A 15 -3.06 -5.08 -7.48
CA ASP A 15 -2.23 -6.25 -7.73
C ASP A 15 -0.75 -5.91 -7.83
N HIS A 16 -0.40 -4.81 -8.51
CA HIS A 16 0.98 -4.33 -8.57
C HIS A 16 1.48 -3.89 -7.20
N ALA A 17 0.64 -3.25 -6.39
CA ALA A 17 0.98 -2.86 -5.02
C ALA A 17 1.25 -4.10 -4.14
N MET A 18 0.44 -5.16 -4.27
CA MET A 18 0.68 -6.43 -3.60
C MET A 18 2.01 -7.07 -4.04
N ASP A 19 2.32 -7.07 -5.34
CA ASP A 19 3.59 -7.64 -5.83
C ASP A 19 4.80 -6.83 -5.34
N LEU A 20 4.70 -5.50 -5.27
CA LEU A 20 5.74 -4.65 -4.70
C LEU A 20 5.98 -4.96 -3.23
N ALA A 21 4.92 -5.12 -2.43
CA ALA A 21 5.02 -5.40 -1.00
C ALA A 21 5.65 -6.76 -0.67
N HIS A 22 5.70 -7.71 -1.61
CA HIS A 22 6.38 -9.00 -1.44
C HIS A 22 7.87 -8.95 -1.83
N ARG A 23 8.34 -7.86 -2.43
CA ARG A 23 9.76 -7.77 -2.81
C ARG A 23 10.62 -7.62 -1.56
N PRO A 24 11.82 -8.24 -1.56
CA PRO A 24 12.75 -8.06 -0.45
C PRO A 24 13.15 -6.58 -0.34
N ASN A 25 13.28 -6.10 0.90
CA ASN A 25 13.66 -4.73 1.24
C ASN A 25 12.70 -3.65 0.72
N VAL A 26 11.47 -4.00 0.34
CA VAL A 26 10.43 -3.02 0.00
C VAL A 26 9.43 -2.95 1.15
N LEU A 27 9.05 -1.73 1.53
CA LEU A 27 7.92 -1.47 2.41
C LEU A 27 6.86 -0.69 1.64
N LEU A 28 5.67 -1.25 1.53
CA LEU A 28 4.53 -0.56 0.92
C LEU A 28 3.73 0.17 2.01
N ALA A 29 3.73 1.50 1.99
CA ALA A 29 2.94 2.33 2.89
C ALA A 29 1.63 2.76 2.19
N SER A 30 0.50 2.68 2.89
CA SER A 30 -0.80 3.10 2.34
C SER A 30 -1.80 3.48 3.43
N PHE A 31 -2.87 4.19 3.06
CA PHE A 31 -3.98 4.49 3.97
C PHE A 31 -4.78 3.23 4.34
N GLY A 32 -5.42 3.29 5.51
CA GLY A 32 -6.15 2.16 6.09
C GLY A 32 -7.36 1.65 5.31
N ASP A 33 -8.04 2.55 4.62
CA ASP A 33 -9.14 2.24 3.69
C ASP A 33 -8.63 1.45 2.48
N MET A 34 -7.49 1.87 1.91
CA MET A 34 -6.83 1.21 0.78
C MET A 34 -6.38 -0.21 1.11
N LEU A 35 -6.06 -0.50 2.37
CA LEU A 35 -5.64 -1.85 2.77
C LEU A 35 -6.71 -2.92 2.53
N ARG A 36 -7.98 -2.53 2.46
CA ARG A 36 -9.14 -3.43 2.33
C ARG A 36 -9.67 -3.54 0.90
N VAL A 37 -9.15 -2.71 -0.03
CA VAL A 37 -9.61 -2.72 -1.42
C VAL A 37 -9.23 -4.06 -2.06
N PRO A 38 -10.19 -4.77 -2.68
CA PRO A 38 -9.92 -6.05 -3.31
C PRO A 38 -9.15 -5.86 -4.63
N GLY A 39 -8.02 -6.54 -4.75
CA GLY A 39 -7.36 -6.89 -6.02
C GLY A 39 -7.82 -8.26 -6.53
N SER A 40 -7.15 -8.80 -7.55
CA SER A 40 -7.51 -10.10 -8.14
C SER A 40 -7.15 -11.29 -7.25
N ARG A 41 -6.12 -11.14 -6.40
CA ARG A 41 -5.58 -12.20 -5.53
C ARG A 41 -5.83 -11.96 -4.03
N GLY A 42 -6.62 -10.94 -3.69
CA GLY A 42 -6.85 -10.50 -2.32
C GLY A 42 -6.64 -9.00 -2.15
N SER A 43 -6.52 -8.54 -0.91
CA SER A 43 -6.25 -7.14 -0.59
C SER A 43 -4.83 -6.97 -0.03
N LEU A 44 -4.35 -5.73 0.11
CA LEU A 44 -3.10 -5.45 0.81
C LEU A 44 -3.10 -5.99 2.25
N LEU A 45 -4.26 -6.03 2.91
CA LEU A 45 -4.40 -6.66 4.23
C LEU A 45 -4.16 -8.18 4.17
N THR A 46 -4.68 -8.84 3.14
CA THR A 46 -4.43 -10.27 2.89
C THR A 46 -2.96 -10.51 2.55
N ALA A 47 -2.36 -9.68 1.70
CA ALA A 47 -0.94 -9.74 1.38
C ALA A 47 -0.08 -9.59 2.64
N ARG A 48 -0.41 -8.65 3.52
CA ARG A 48 0.28 -8.49 4.82
C ARG A 48 0.18 -9.73 5.69
N ALA A 49 -0.99 -10.36 5.74
CA ALA A 49 -1.18 -11.63 6.46
C ALA A 49 -0.35 -12.78 5.86
N ASN A 50 -0.02 -12.71 4.57
CA ASN A 50 0.82 -13.67 3.85
C ASN A 50 2.32 -13.31 3.86
N GLY A 51 2.74 -12.33 4.66
CA GLY A 51 4.15 -11.96 4.83
C GLY A 51 4.64 -10.81 3.95
N ALA A 52 3.76 -10.14 3.20
CA ALA A 52 4.11 -8.90 2.52
C ALA A 52 4.39 -7.77 3.54
N ASN A 53 5.38 -6.93 3.23
CA ASN A 53 5.74 -5.81 4.09
C ASN A 53 4.87 -4.59 3.78
N VAL A 54 3.78 -4.44 4.54
CA VAL A 54 2.78 -3.38 4.36
C VAL A 54 2.61 -2.57 5.65
N LEU A 55 2.79 -1.25 5.54
CA LEU A 55 2.60 -0.29 6.63
C LEU A 55 1.33 0.54 6.40
N MET A 56 0.45 0.55 7.40
CA MET A 56 -0.67 1.48 7.43
C MET A 56 -0.17 2.84 7.93
N VAL A 57 -0.48 3.91 7.19
CA VAL A 57 -0.14 5.27 7.57
C VAL A 57 -1.38 6.16 7.59
N TYR A 58 -1.31 7.25 8.37
CA TYR A 58 -2.37 8.26 8.42
C TYR A 58 -2.09 9.44 7.48
N SER A 59 -0.83 9.62 7.09
CA SER A 59 -0.39 10.64 6.15
C SER A 59 0.80 10.17 5.31
N PRO A 60 1.04 10.74 4.12
CA PRO A 60 2.25 10.47 3.34
C PRO A 60 3.54 10.82 4.12
N LEU A 61 3.49 11.80 5.03
CA LEU A 61 4.61 12.18 5.88
C LEU A 61 5.05 11.06 6.83
N ASP A 62 4.13 10.18 7.23
CA ASP A 62 4.50 9.04 8.07
C ASP A 62 5.36 8.04 7.30
N ALA A 63 5.11 7.86 5.99
CA ALA A 63 5.95 7.05 5.13
C ALA A 63 7.35 7.66 4.96
N VAL A 64 7.45 9.00 4.83
CA VAL A 64 8.75 9.70 4.77
C VAL A 64 9.53 9.51 6.08
N ARG A 65 8.89 9.73 7.24
CA ARG A 65 9.51 9.52 8.56
C ARG A 65 9.97 8.08 8.76
N TYR A 66 9.20 7.11 8.27
CA TYR A 66 9.60 5.72 8.28
C TYR A 66 10.86 5.49 7.43
N ALA A 67 10.91 6.04 6.20
CA ALA A 67 12.06 5.93 5.32
C ALA A 67 13.34 6.54 5.92
N GLU A 68 13.24 7.68 6.60
CA GLU A 68 14.37 8.34 7.27
C GLU A 68 15.00 7.46 8.37
N SER A 69 14.20 6.62 9.03
CA SER A 69 14.66 5.70 10.07
C SER A 69 15.09 4.33 9.54
N HIS A 70 14.72 3.99 8.29
CA HIS A 70 15.01 2.70 7.64
C HIS A 70 15.70 2.93 6.29
N PRO A 71 16.92 3.52 6.25
CA PRO A 71 17.57 3.92 5.00
C PRO A 71 17.98 2.75 4.09
N SER A 72 17.99 1.52 4.61
CA SER A 72 18.23 0.30 3.84
C SER A 72 16.98 -0.25 3.13
N GLU A 73 15.81 0.30 3.41
CA GLU A 73 14.53 -0.15 2.84
C GLU A 73 14.02 0.82 1.75
N HIS A 74 13.42 0.25 0.72
CA HIS A 74 12.70 0.99 -0.30
C HIS A 74 11.26 1.22 0.15
N VAL A 75 10.97 2.42 0.63
CA VAL A 75 9.61 2.81 1.04
C VAL A 75 8.84 3.32 -0.18
N VAL A 76 7.73 2.66 -0.49
CA VAL A 76 6.82 3.04 -1.58
C VAL A 76 5.47 3.43 -0.98
N PHE A 77 5.05 4.68 -1.17
CA PHE A 77 3.74 5.13 -0.74
C PHE A 77 2.70 4.93 -1.87
N PHE A 78 1.72 4.06 -1.63
CA PHE A 78 0.61 3.82 -2.54
C PHE A 78 -0.50 4.85 -2.29
N ALA A 79 -0.40 5.96 -3.02
CA ALA A 79 -1.34 7.07 -2.92
C ALA A 79 -2.60 6.80 -3.75
N VAL A 80 -3.77 6.84 -3.11
CA VAL A 80 -5.06 6.88 -3.78
C VAL A 80 -5.90 7.96 -3.11
N GLY A 81 -6.31 8.94 -3.90
CA GLY A 81 -7.00 10.13 -3.46
C GLY A 81 -6.98 11.17 -4.59
N ILE A 82 -7.96 12.07 -4.60
CA ILE A 82 -7.95 13.27 -5.45
C ILE A 82 -7.30 14.44 -4.72
#